data_AF-A0A101W4N2-F1
#
_entry.id   AF-A0A101W4N2-F1
#
_cell.length_a   1.000
_cell.length_b   1.000
_cell.length_c   1.000
_cell.angle_alpha   90.00
_cell.angle_beta   90.00
_cell.angle_gamma   90.00
#
_symmetry.space_group_name_H-M   'P 1'
#
loop_
_entity.id
_entity.type
_entity.pdbx_description
1 polymer ?
#
loop_
_entity_poly.entity_id
_entity_poly.type
_entity_poly.pdbx_seq_one_letter_code
_entity_poly.pdbx_strand_id
1 'polypeptide(L)'
;MKQKKKNKSVAYRGGPRSAKPVKRVKERTPMEPFTMFEKLLLVMFGISIFAAAASLFTELEVITYITIANYLILAVIILIRPVLILQILRKRTENFDKEYQKKELYLTMALRVVGVVFLGIAYLLLYNLGLVPNILPF
;
A
#
# COMPACT_ATOMS: atom_id res chain seq x y z
N MET A 1 72.03 51.08 5.19
CA MET A 1 70.98 51.67 6.05
C MET A 1 69.81 50.68 6.10
N LYS A 2 69.64 49.83 7.13
CA LYS A 2 68.99 50.02 8.45
C LYS A 2 67.55 50.59 8.41
N GLN A 3 66.61 49.67 8.72
CA GLN A 3 65.35 49.83 9.51
C GLN A 3 64.16 50.53 8.80
N LYS A 4 62.88 50.12 8.94
CA LYS A 4 62.18 49.45 10.06
C LYS A 4 60.79 48.92 9.63
N LYS A 5 60.49 47.70 10.08
CA LYS A 5 59.20 47.05 10.44
C LYS A 5 57.89 47.86 10.34
N LYS A 6 56.83 47.21 9.82
CA LYS A 6 55.59 47.03 10.60
C LYS A 6 54.86 45.73 10.26
N ASN A 7 54.81 44.85 11.25
CA ASN A 7 53.92 43.70 11.36
C ASN A 7 52.46 44.12 11.15
N LYS A 8 51.69 43.28 10.45
CA LYS A 8 50.38 42.85 10.95
C LYS A 8 50.05 41.47 10.39
N SER A 9 50.47 40.47 11.16
CA SER A 9 49.82 39.18 11.26
C SER A 9 48.31 39.38 11.44
N VAL A 10 47.53 39.08 10.39
CA VAL A 10 46.11 38.77 10.57
C VAL A 10 46.03 37.26 10.57
N ALA A 11 45.84 36.72 11.78
CA ALA A 11 45.63 35.32 12.03
C ALA A 11 44.46 34.82 11.17
N TYR A 12 44.72 33.85 10.30
CA TYR A 12 43.68 32.96 9.80
C TYR A 12 43.13 32.18 10.99
N ARG A 13 42.06 32.71 11.59
CA ARG A 13 41.26 32.04 12.62
C ARG A 13 39.80 32.10 12.19
N GLY A 14 39.34 30.99 11.65
CA GLY A 14 37.97 30.79 11.21
C GLY A 14 37.92 29.55 10.33
N GLY A 15 37.79 28.39 10.97
CA GLY A 15 37.81 27.08 10.34
C GLY A 15 36.79 26.91 9.21
N PRO A 16 36.84 25.78 8.49
CA PRO A 16 35.88 25.51 7.42
C PRO A 16 34.48 25.57 8.04
N ARG A 17 33.71 26.62 7.69
CA ARG A 17 32.28 26.64 7.92
C ARG A 17 31.75 25.40 7.22
N SER A 18 31.46 24.36 8.00
CA SER A 18 30.69 23.22 7.57
C SER A 18 29.40 23.78 6.99
N ALA A 19 29.35 23.90 5.67
CA ALA A 19 28.13 24.18 4.95
C ALA A 19 27.18 23.06 5.37
N LYS A 20 26.25 23.36 6.29
CA LYS A 20 25.14 22.46 6.58
C LYS A 20 24.53 22.14 5.23
N PRO A 21 24.44 20.86 4.82
CA PRO A 21 23.84 20.54 3.54
C PRO A 21 22.43 21.10 3.60
N VAL A 22 22.15 22.09 2.75
CA VAL A 22 20.80 22.57 2.49
C VAL A 22 20.03 21.29 2.17
N LYS A 23 19.11 20.90 3.08
CA LYS A 23 18.20 19.78 2.84
C LYS A 23 17.52 20.12 1.53
N ARG A 24 17.97 19.49 0.42
CA ARG A 24 17.27 19.54 -0.85
C ARG A 24 15.87 19.06 -0.50
N VAL A 25 14.91 19.97 -0.57
CA VAL A 25 13.49 19.63 -0.50
C VAL A 25 13.34 18.55 -1.57
N LYS A 26 13.13 17.31 -1.11
CA LYS A 26 13.07 16.14 -1.96
C LYS A 26 11.88 16.41 -2.88
N GLU A 27 12.18 16.82 -4.11
CA GLU A 27 11.20 17.06 -5.15
C GLU A 27 10.40 15.77 -5.25
N ARG A 28 9.16 15.79 -4.75
CA ARG A 28 8.30 14.62 -4.83
C ARG A 28 8.07 14.41 -6.31
N THR A 29 8.69 13.37 -6.86
CA THR A 29 8.40 12.94 -8.23
C THR A 29 6.89 12.79 -8.36
N PRO A 30 6.27 13.39 -9.37
CA PRO A 30 4.82 13.33 -9.53
C PRO A 30 4.38 11.87 -9.58
N MET A 31 3.44 11.50 -8.71
CA MET A 31 2.87 10.16 -8.69
C MET A 31 2.20 9.88 -10.04
N GLU A 32 2.48 8.72 -10.61
CA GLU A 32 1.84 8.28 -11.84
C GLU A 32 0.32 8.11 -11.59
N PRO A 33 -0.55 8.64 -12.48
CA PRO A 33 -1.99 8.56 -12.28
C PRO A 33 -2.50 7.12 -12.37
N PHE A 34 -3.56 6.82 -11.62
CA PHE A 34 -4.21 5.51 -11.67
C PHE A 34 -4.95 5.30 -13.00
N THR A 35 -4.82 4.09 -13.55
CA THR A 35 -5.65 3.61 -14.64
C THR A 35 -7.11 3.43 -14.17
N MET A 36 -8.06 3.36 -15.11
CA MET A 36 -9.48 3.12 -14.79
C MET A 36 -9.68 1.80 -14.04
N PHE A 37 -8.90 0.77 -14.38
CA PHE A 37 -8.94 -0.51 -13.70
C PHE A 37 -8.41 -0.44 -12.26
N GLU A 38 -7.30 0.26 -12.02
CA GLU A 38 -6.77 0.47 -10.66
C GLU A 38 -7.76 1.26 -9.78
N LYS A 39 -8.44 2.26 -10.36
CA LYS A 39 -9.51 2.99 -9.67
C LYS A 39 -10.67 2.07 -9.32
N LEU A 40 -11.11 1.22 -10.25
CA LEU A 40 -12.17 0.24 -10.00
C LEU A 40 -11.78 -0.72 -8.87
N LEU A 41 -10.54 -1.21 -8.86
CA LEU A 41 -10.03 -2.08 -7.79
C LEU A 41 -10.06 -1.40 -6.42
N LEU A 42 -9.65 -0.13 -6.34
CA LEU A 42 -9.70 0.64 -5.09
C LEU A 42 -11.15 0.86 -4.63
N VAL A 43 -12.07 1.13 -5.56
CA VAL A 43 -13.50 1.26 -5.27
C VAL A 43 -14.07 -0.06 -4.76
N MET A 44 -13.80 -1.17 -5.42
CA MET A 44 -14.22 -2.51 -4.98
C MET A 44 -13.68 -2.85 -3.59
N PHE A 45 -12.42 -2.52 -3.33
CA PHE A 45 -11.81 -2.70 -2.01
C PHE A 45 -12.51 -1.82 -0.94
N GLY A 46 -12.81 -0.56 -1.27
CA GLY A 46 -13.57 0.33 -0.39
C GLY A 46 -14.99 -0.16 -0.11
N ILE A 47 -15.70 -0.63 -1.14
CA ILE A 47 -17.02 -1.25 -1.01
C ILE A 47 -16.93 -2.47 -0.10
N SER A 48 -15.88 -3.30 -0.21
CA SER A 48 -15.72 -4.48 0.64
C SER A 48 -15.66 -4.13 2.12
N ILE A 49 -14.89 -3.11 2.49
CA ILE A 49 -14.78 -2.66 3.89
C ILE A 49 -16.14 -2.17 4.40
N PHE A 50 -16.80 -1.31 3.62
CA PHE A 50 -18.11 -0.78 4.00
C PHE A 50 -19.18 -1.86 4.08
N ALA A 51 -19.16 -2.79 3.14
CA ALA A 51 -20.10 -3.89 3.03
C ALA A 51 -19.92 -4.92 4.15
N ALA A 52 -18.67 -5.23 4.57
CA ALA A 52 -18.42 -6.04 5.77
C ALA A 52 -19.06 -5.43 7.01
N ALA A 53 -18.91 -4.10 7.17
CA ALA A 53 -19.52 -3.40 8.28
C ALA A 53 -21.06 -3.43 8.16
N ALA A 54 -21.61 -3.13 6.98
CA ALA A 54 -23.06 -3.10 6.77
C ALA A 54 -23.72 -4.48 6.93
N SER A 55 -23.08 -5.56 6.46
CA SER A 55 -23.59 -6.93 6.60
C SER A 55 -23.67 -7.41 8.05
N LEU A 56 -22.92 -6.78 8.97
CA LEU A 56 -23.03 -7.06 10.41
C LEU A 56 -24.26 -6.40 11.05
N PHE A 57 -24.82 -5.36 10.44
CA PHE A 57 -25.89 -4.54 11.04
C PHE A 57 -27.21 -4.59 10.28
N THR A 58 -27.25 -5.16 9.07
CA THR A 58 -28.45 -5.16 8.22
C THR A 58 -28.73 -6.52 7.61
N GLU A 59 -29.96 -7.01 7.76
CA GLU A 59 -30.45 -8.25 7.15
C GLU A 59 -30.90 -8.06 5.67
N LEU A 60 -30.29 -7.11 4.94
CA LEU A 60 -30.60 -6.95 3.53
C LEU A 60 -29.88 -8.02 2.71
N GLU A 61 -30.62 -9.06 2.31
CA GLU A 61 -30.13 -10.13 1.45
C GLU A 61 -29.44 -9.60 0.18
N VAL A 62 -30.04 -8.60 -0.48
CA VAL A 62 -29.49 -8.00 -1.71
C VAL A 62 -28.09 -7.40 -1.49
N ILE A 63 -27.89 -6.70 -0.37
CA ILE A 63 -26.57 -6.15 -0.02
C ILE A 63 -25.59 -7.30 0.22
N THR A 64 -26.02 -8.36 0.88
CA THR A 64 -25.21 -9.55 1.17
C THR A 64 -24.74 -10.23 -0.12
N TYR A 65 -25.60 -10.40 -1.13
CA TYR A 65 -25.23 -10.95 -2.44
C TYR A 65 -24.18 -10.10 -3.17
N ILE A 66 -24.38 -8.77 -3.21
CA ILE A 66 -23.42 -7.84 -3.82
C ILE A 66 -22.07 -7.93 -3.10
N THR A 67 -22.10 -8.05 -1.78
CA THR A 67 -20.93 -8.17 -0.91
C THR A 67 -20.15 -9.45 -1.21
N ILE A 68 -20.84 -10.60 -1.30
CA ILE A 68 -20.26 -11.89 -1.66
C ILE A 68 -19.58 -11.81 -3.03
N ALA A 69 -20.28 -11.30 -4.04
CA ALA A 69 -19.73 -11.16 -5.38
C ALA A 69 -18.46 -10.31 -5.39
N ASN A 70 -18.48 -9.18 -4.69
CA ASN A 70 -17.34 -8.28 -4.57
C ASN A 70 -16.13 -8.97 -3.90
N TYR A 71 -16.35 -9.72 -2.82
CA TYR A 71 -15.31 -10.50 -2.15
C TYR A 71 -14.71 -11.59 -3.04
N LEU A 72 -15.54 -12.32 -3.77
CA LEU A 72 -15.07 -13.35 -4.71
C LEU A 72 -14.21 -12.74 -5.81
N ILE A 73 -14.63 -11.63 -6.42
CA ILE A 73 -13.85 -10.98 -7.48
C ILE A 73 -12.51 -10.48 -6.94
N LEU A 74 -12.49 -9.82 -5.78
CA LEU A 74 -11.24 -9.37 -5.16
C LEU A 74 -10.32 -10.53 -4.81
N ALA A 75 -10.86 -11.60 -4.23
CA ALA A 75 -10.11 -12.81 -3.94
C ALA A 75 -9.43 -13.37 -5.19
N VAL A 76 -10.18 -13.53 -6.29
CA VAL A 76 -9.66 -14.05 -7.56
C VAL A 76 -8.54 -13.15 -8.09
N ILE A 77 -8.72 -11.83 -8.07
CA ILE A 77 -7.71 -10.90 -8.57
C ILE A 77 -6.45 -10.96 -7.70
N ILE A 78 -6.59 -10.96 -6.38
CA ILE A 78 -5.47 -10.98 -5.44
C ILE A 78 -4.71 -12.32 -5.50
N LEU A 79 -5.41 -13.44 -5.65
CA LEU A 79 -4.79 -14.77 -5.71
C LEU A 79 -4.08 -15.02 -7.04
N ILE A 80 -4.73 -14.70 -8.16
CA ILE A 80 -4.20 -14.98 -9.51
C ILE A 80 -3.19 -13.92 -9.92
N ARG A 81 -3.48 -12.64 -9.68
CA ARG A 81 -2.66 -11.50 -10.12
C ARG A 81 -2.32 -10.52 -8.99
N PRO A 82 -1.63 -10.98 -7.92
CA PRO A 82 -1.20 -10.11 -6.82
C PRO A 82 -0.29 -8.96 -7.28
N VAL A 83 0.42 -9.13 -8.40
CA VAL A 83 1.30 -8.11 -9.00
C VAL A 83 0.54 -6.83 -9.34
N LEU A 84 -0.75 -6.89 -9.69
CA LEU A 84 -1.55 -5.69 -9.95
C LEU A 84 -1.71 -4.83 -8.69
N ILE A 85 -1.90 -5.47 -7.53
CA ILE A 85 -1.96 -4.77 -6.25
C ILE A 85 -0.59 -4.22 -5.87
N LEU A 86 0.49 -4.97 -6.12
CA LEU A 86 1.86 -4.51 -5.90
C LEU A 86 2.19 -3.27 -6.74
N GLN A 87 1.74 -3.20 -7.99
CA GLN A 87 1.93 -2.04 -8.85
C GLN A 87 1.22 -0.79 -8.27
N ILE A 88 -0.01 -0.95 -7.79
CA ILE A 88 -0.74 0.14 -7.11
C ILE A 88 0.03 0.61 -5.86
N LEU A 89 0.53 -0.32 -5.04
CA LEU A 89 1.31 -0.01 -3.84
C LEU A 89 2.64 0.67 -4.17
N ARG A 90 3.32 0.21 -5.23
CA ARG A 90 4.57 0.77 -5.75
C ARG A 90 4.39 2.21 -6.21
N LYS A 91 3.29 2.52 -6.90
CA LYS A 91 2.92 3.89 -7.31
C LYS A 91 2.65 4.81 -6.12
N ARG A 92 2.21 4.28 -4.97
CA ARG A 92 1.82 5.07 -3.79
C ARG A 92 2.89 5.19 -2.72
N THR A 93 3.90 4.33 -2.72
CA THR A 93 4.90 4.29 -1.64
C THR A 93 6.22 4.87 -2.13
N GLU A 94 6.60 6.01 -1.57
CA GLU A 94 7.89 6.63 -1.90
C GLU A 94 9.03 5.71 -1.45
N ASN A 95 9.92 5.33 -2.38
CA ASN A 95 10.97 4.34 -2.18
C ASN A 95 10.51 2.87 -2.05
N PHE A 96 9.33 2.50 -2.55
CA PHE A 96 8.85 1.11 -2.55
C PHE A 96 9.94 0.12 -3.00
N ASP A 97 10.64 0.43 -4.10
CA ASP A 97 11.68 -0.45 -4.63
C ASP A 97 12.86 -0.60 -3.67
N LYS A 98 13.27 0.46 -2.98
CA LYS A 98 14.40 0.36 -2.04
C LYS A 98 14.05 -0.50 -0.82
N GLU A 99 12.80 -0.46 -0.37
CA GLU A 99 12.36 -1.16 0.84
C GLU A 99 11.86 -2.58 0.56
N TYR A 100 11.20 -2.80 -0.58
CA TYR A 100 10.43 -4.02 -0.85
C TYR A 100 10.93 -4.83 -2.04
N GLN A 101 11.86 -4.34 -2.87
CA GLN A 101 12.35 -5.11 -4.05
C GLN A 101 12.96 -6.46 -3.66
N LYS A 102 13.68 -6.54 -2.52
CA LYS A 102 14.23 -7.82 -2.02
C LYS A 102 13.19 -8.69 -1.31
N LYS A 103 11.99 -8.16 -1.02
CA LYS A 103 10.92 -8.81 -0.27
C LYS A 103 9.65 -9.02 -1.11
N GLU A 104 9.74 -8.82 -2.43
CA GLU A 104 8.58 -8.87 -3.32
C GLU A 104 7.87 -10.23 -3.27
N LEU A 105 8.63 -11.33 -3.15
CA LEU A 105 8.08 -12.67 -2.95
C LEU A 105 7.21 -12.77 -1.68
N TYR A 106 7.71 -12.27 -0.55
CA TYR A 106 6.99 -12.27 0.72
C TYR A 106 5.74 -11.38 0.66
N LEU A 107 5.85 -10.22 0.01
CA LEU A 107 4.73 -9.31 -0.15
C LEU A 107 3.64 -9.91 -1.06
N THR A 108 4.06 -10.64 -2.10
CA THR A 108 3.17 -11.42 -2.97
C THR A 108 2.46 -12.54 -2.20
N MET A 109 3.19 -13.27 -1.35
CA MET A 109 2.59 -14.31 -0.49
C MET A 109 1.61 -13.69 0.52
N ALA A 110 1.97 -12.58 1.17
CA ALA A 110 1.09 -11.87 2.08
C ALA A 110 -0.21 -11.43 1.38
N LEU A 111 -0.11 -10.89 0.17
CA LEU A 111 -1.28 -10.57 -0.65
C LEU A 111 -2.13 -11.81 -0.93
N ARG A 112 -1.54 -12.93 -1.31
CA ARG A 112 -2.31 -14.18 -1.52
C ARG A 112 -3.04 -14.63 -0.26
N VAL A 113 -2.42 -14.53 0.92
CA VAL A 113 -3.09 -14.82 2.19
C VAL A 113 -4.30 -13.91 2.40
N VAL A 114 -4.19 -12.61 2.10
CA VAL A 114 -5.34 -11.69 2.11
C VAL A 114 -6.44 -12.15 1.13
N GLY A 115 -6.06 -12.64 -0.05
CA GLY A 115 -7.00 -13.23 -1.01
C GLY A 115 -7.74 -14.45 -0.47
N VAL A 116 -7.05 -15.33 0.27
CA VAL A 116 -7.69 -16.48 0.95
C VAL A 116 -8.66 -16.00 2.03
N VAL A 117 -8.32 -14.95 2.78
CA VAL A 117 -9.23 -14.37 3.78
C VAL A 117 -10.52 -13.87 3.12
N PHE A 118 -10.43 -13.19 1.97
CA PHE A 118 -11.61 -12.77 1.22
C PHE A 118 -12.47 -13.95 0.75
N LEU A 119 -11.87 -15.06 0.29
CA LEU A 119 -12.62 -16.29 0.00
C LEU A 119 -13.32 -16.85 1.24
N GLY A 120 -12.63 -16.86 2.38
CA GLY A 120 -13.19 -17.34 3.65
C GLY A 120 -14.41 -16.52 4.08
N ILE A 121 -14.34 -15.19 3.98
CA ILE A 121 -15.47 -14.29 4.29
C ILE A 121 -16.63 -14.55 3.32
N ALA A 122 -16.35 -14.65 2.02
CA ALA A 122 -17.39 -14.95 1.03
C ALA A 122 -18.07 -16.31 1.31
N TYR A 123 -17.29 -17.33 1.67
CA TYR A 123 -17.80 -18.65 2.05
C TYR A 123 -18.69 -18.59 3.29
N LEU A 124 -18.27 -17.86 4.34
CA LEU A 124 -19.06 -17.67 5.56
C LEU A 124 -20.40 -16.98 5.27
N LEU A 125 -20.41 -15.95 4.42
CA LEU A 125 -21.64 -15.28 4.01
C LEU A 125 -22.56 -16.18 3.19
N LEU A 126 -22.00 -16.99 2.27
CA LEU A 126 -22.76 -17.99 1.52
C LEU A 126 -23.35 -19.07 2.42
N TYR A 127 -22.60 -19.51 3.43
CA TYR A 127 -23.05 -20.46 4.44
C TYR A 127 -24.22 -19.89 5.27
N ASN A 128 -24.10 -18.63 5.74
CA ASN A 128 -25.17 -17.97 6.49
C ASN A 128 -26.46 -17.77 5.68
N LEU A 129 -26.36 -17.64 4.36
CA LEU A 129 -27.51 -17.61 3.44
C LEU A 129 -28.09 -19.00 3.13
N GLY A 130 -27.49 -20.08 3.65
CA GLY A 130 -27.93 -21.46 3.37
C GLY A 130 -27.64 -21.93 1.94
N LEU A 131 -26.79 -21.21 1.19
CA LEU A 131 -26.50 -21.50 -0.23
C LEU A 131 -25.41 -22.56 -0.42
N VAL A 132 -24.66 -22.86 0.63
CA VAL A 132 -23.67 -23.94 0.64
C VAL A 132 -24.17 -25.04 1.57
N PRO A 133 -24.30 -26.28 1.08
CA PRO A 133 -24.72 -27.39 1.94
C PRO A 133 -23.73 -27.55 3.09
N ASN A 134 -24.22 -28.02 4.24
CA ASN A 134 -23.36 -28.38 5.37
C ASN A 134 -22.45 -29.55 4.95
N ILE A 135 -21.25 -29.23 4.45
CA ILE A 135 -20.27 -30.22 3.99
C ILE A 135 -19.45 -30.79 5.17
N LEU A 136 -19.57 -30.16 6.34
CA LEU A 136 -18.99 -30.63 7.59
C LEU A 136 -20.08 -31.35 8.41
N PRO A 137 -20.01 -32.68 8.58
CA PRO A 137 -20.89 -33.38 9.49
C PRO A 137 -20.48 -33.01 10.91
N PHE A 138 -21.33 -32.30 11.63
CA PHE A 138 -21.32 -32.28 13.09
C PHE A 138 -22.33 -33.30 13.59
#